data_AF-A0AAU9BT79-F1
#
_entry.id   AF-A0AAU9BT79-F1
#
_cell.length_a   1.000
_cell.length_b   1.000
_cell.length_c   1.000
_cell.angle_alpha   90.00
_cell.angle_beta   90.00
_cell.angle_gamma   90.00
#
_symmetry.space_group_name_H-M   'P 1'
#
loop_
_entity.id
_entity.type
_entity.pdbx_description
1 polymer ?
#
loop_
_entity_poly.entity_id
_entity_poly.type
_entity_poly.pdbx_seq_one_letter_code
_entity_poly.pdbx_strand_id
1 'polypeptide(L)'
;MVATAESTLDKIQEHLRPLEKALEEVNDSLVQLEKKLDEVRAYLTKTELEALDLARRIREEKHEINELRHQIKKHDHLLREIDPKTAPREYQRILEERDEMAVKLEERLRELERLREQYDELIERENALLGEEVELEQEYDQLKARYDKLLKQISRLARTLEQRVRDIRAKYY
;
A
#
# COMPACT_ATOMS: atom_id res chain seq x y z
N MET A 1 42.43 42.68 -20.97
CA MET A 1 41.28 41.90 -21.49
C MET A 1 41.30 40.44 -21.05
N VAL A 2 42.46 39.79 -20.84
CA VAL A 2 42.55 38.42 -20.30
C VAL A 2 41.99 38.32 -18.88
N ALA A 3 42.39 39.21 -17.97
CA ALA A 3 41.90 39.25 -16.59
C ALA A 3 40.36 39.41 -16.45
N THR A 4 39.71 40.08 -17.41
CA THR A 4 38.24 40.24 -17.42
C THR A 4 37.50 38.99 -17.92
N ALA A 5 38.17 38.13 -18.70
CA ALA A 5 37.60 36.85 -19.15
C ALA A 5 37.74 35.79 -18.05
N GLU A 6 38.89 35.72 -17.39
CA GLU A 6 39.16 34.86 -16.23
C GLU A 6 38.16 35.17 -15.09
N SER A 7 38.01 36.45 -14.73
CA SER A 7 37.04 36.86 -13.71
C SER A 7 35.58 36.50 -14.04
N THR A 8 35.19 36.43 -15.32
CA THR A 8 33.84 35.96 -15.70
C THR A 8 33.69 34.44 -15.68
N LEU A 9 34.75 33.71 -16.01
CA LEU A 9 34.78 32.24 -15.92
C LEU A 9 34.69 31.78 -14.47
N ASP A 10 35.45 32.43 -13.58
CA ASP A 10 35.43 32.14 -12.13
C ASP A 10 34.04 32.34 -11.53
N LYS A 11 33.36 33.44 -11.88
CA LYS A 11 31.99 33.72 -11.43
C LYS A 11 30.99 32.67 -11.91
N ILE A 12 31.11 32.19 -13.15
CA ILE A 12 30.20 31.15 -13.65
C ILE A 12 30.47 29.82 -12.92
N GLN A 13 31.74 29.49 -12.66
CA GLN A 13 32.09 28.31 -11.88
C GLN A 13 31.58 28.39 -10.43
N GLU A 14 31.68 29.55 -9.78
CA GLU A 14 31.13 29.79 -8.45
C GLU A 14 29.61 29.59 -8.39
N HIS A 15 28.89 29.94 -9.47
CA HIS A 15 27.45 29.72 -9.56
C HIS A 15 27.06 28.30 -9.98
N LEU A 16 27.92 27.59 -10.73
CA LEU A 16 27.63 26.25 -11.23
C LEU A 16 27.74 25.19 -10.11
N ARG A 17 28.80 25.25 -9.30
CA ARG A 17 29.05 24.28 -8.20
C ARG A 17 27.86 24.09 -7.25
N PRO A 18 27.21 25.13 -6.71
CA PRO A 18 26.07 24.94 -5.81
C PRO A 18 24.84 24.38 -6.53
N LEU A 19 24.68 24.63 -7.83
CA LEU A 19 23.58 24.06 -8.63
C LEU A 19 23.80 22.57 -8.90
N GLU A 20 25.02 22.17 -9.22
CA GLU A 20 25.39 20.75 -9.39
C GLU A 20 25.17 19.99 -8.09
N LYS A 21 25.63 20.53 -6.96
CA LYS A 21 25.41 19.93 -5.65
C LYS A 21 23.93 19.81 -5.31
N ALA A 22 23.14 20.87 -5.54
CA ALA A 22 21.70 20.83 -5.30
C ALA A 22 20.98 19.83 -6.22
N LEU A 23 21.47 19.63 -7.45
CA LEU A 23 20.92 18.66 -8.39
C LEU A 23 21.19 17.23 -7.91
N GLU A 24 22.40 16.96 -7.41
CA GLU A 24 22.80 15.68 -6.82
C GLU A 24 21.94 15.36 -5.57
N GLU A 25 21.80 16.31 -4.65
CA GLU A 25 20.96 16.15 -3.44
C GLU A 25 19.48 15.86 -3.79
N VAL A 26 18.92 16.56 -4.78
CA VAL A 26 17.55 16.32 -5.24
C VAL A 26 17.42 14.95 -5.92
N ASN A 27 18.41 14.56 -6.73
CA ASN A 27 18.44 13.26 -7.38
C ASN A 27 18.48 12.11 -6.37
N ASP A 28 19.33 12.22 -5.35
CA ASP A 28 19.43 11.23 -4.28
C ASP A 28 18.11 11.11 -3.52
N SER A 29 17.44 12.23 -3.26
CA SER A 29 16.12 12.26 -2.61
C SER A 29 15.06 11.59 -3.48
N LEU A 30 15.06 11.84 -4.80
CA LEU A 30 14.15 11.18 -5.75
C LEU A 30 14.33 9.66 -5.75
N VAL A 31 15.58 9.18 -5.79
CA VAL A 31 15.90 7.74 -5.75
C VAL A 31 15.43 7.11 -4.43
N GLN A 32 15.56 7.82 -3.31
CA GLN A 32 15.06 7.34 -2.02
C GLN A 32 13.53 7.28 -1.98
N LEU A 33 12.84 8.27 -2.55
CA LEU A 33 11.38 8.27 -2.64
C LEU A 33 10.85 7.17 -3.55
N GLU A 34 11.47 6.93 -4.70
CA GLU A 34 11.11 5.83 -5.59
C GLU A 34 11.16 4.48 -4.86
N LYS A 35 12.24 4.24 -4.09
CA LYS A 35 12.35 3.01 -3.28
C LYS A 35 11.23 2.89 -2.25
N LYS A 36 10.91 3.98 -1.54
CA LYS A 36 9.81 3.98 -0.56
C LYS A 36 8.46 3.72 -1.23
N LEU A 37 8.20 4.34 -2.38
CA LEU A 37 6.99 4.10 -3.17
C LEU A 37 6.88 2.64 -3.59
N ASP A 38 7.97 2.05 -4.07
CA ASP A 38 8.00 0.63 -4.44
C ASP A 38 7.72 -0.28 -3.23
N GLU A 39 8.27 0.05 -2.06
CA GLU A 39 8.01 -0.66 -0.81
C GLU A 39 6.54 -0.56 -0.39
N VAL A 40 5.96 0.64 -0.39
CA VAL A 40 4.54 0.88 -0.06
C VAL A 40 3.63 0.12 -1.02
N ARG A 41 3.88 0.17 -2.33
CA ARG A 41 3.13 -0.57 -3.35
C ARG A 41 3.22 -2.08 -3.17
N ALA A 42 4.38 -2.60 -2.77
CA ALA A 42 4.54 -4.00 -2.43
C ALA A 42 3.72 -4.38 -1.19
N TYR A 43 3.70 -3.53 -0.16
CA TYR A 43 2.87 -3.74 1.03
C TYR A 43 1.37 -3.65 0.73
N LEU A 44 0.94 -2.73 -0.14
CA LEU A 44 -0.44 -2.64 -0.62
C LEU A 44 -0.86 -3.94 -1.29
N THR A 45 -0.09 -4.39 -2.28
CA THR A 45 -0.36 -5.64 -3.01
C THR A 45 -0.48 -6.83 -2.05
N LYS A 46 0.40 -6.91 -1.05
CA LYS A 46 0.34 -7.96 -0.03
C LYS A 46 -0.93 -7.87 0.82
N THR A 47 -1.29 -6.67 1.27
CA THR A 47 -2.48 -6.41 2.10
C THR A 47 -3.76 -6.76 1.35
N GLU A 48 -3.85 -6.38 0.07
CA GLU A 48 -4.97 -6.72 -0.82
C GLU A 48 -5.15 -8.24 -0.97
N LEU A 49 -4.04 -8.98 -1.17
CA LEU A 49 -4.09 -10.45 -1.26
C LEU A 49 -4.56 -11.09 0.05
N GLU A 50 -4.07 -10.61 1.19
CA GLU A 50 -4.51 -11.08 2.51
C GLU A 50 -6.01 -10.80 2.74
N ALA A 51 -6.49 -9.62 2.32
CA ALA A 51 -7.90 -9.25 2.42
C ALA A 51 -8.80 -10.14 1.52
N LEU A 52 -8.35 -10.47 0.30
CA LEU A 52 -9.06 -11.40 -0.59
C LEU A 52 -9.18 -12.81 0.00
N ASP A 53 -8.12 -13.29 0.64
CA ASP A 53 -8.12 -14.60 1.30
C ASP A 53 -9.04 -14.62 2.53
N LEU A 54 -9.02 -13.57 3.36
CA LEU A 54 -9.99 -13.44 4.46
C LEU A 54 -11.43 -13.36 3.95
N ALA A 55 -11.69 -12.60 2.87
CA ALA A 55 -13.01 -12.52 2.26
C ALA A 55 -13.49 -13.88 1.73
N ARG A 56 -12.59 -14.74 1.26
CA ARG A 56 -12.90 -16.14 0.91
C ARG A 56 -13.26 -16.94 2.16
N ARG A 57 -12.41 -16.92 3.19
CA ARG A 57 -12.65 -17.65 4.46
C ARG A 57 -13.96 -17.24 5.13
N ILE A 58 -14.27 -15.95 5.16
CA ILE A 58 -15.55 -15.42 5.67
C ILE A 58 -16.75 -16.00 4.92
N ARG A 59 -16.65 -16.19 3.60
CA ARG A 59 -17.73 -16.78 2.80
C ARG A 59 -17.91 -18.27 3.09
N GLU A 60 -16.81 -19.00 3.21
CA GLU A 60 -16.81 -20.42 3.56
C GLU A 60 -17.41 -20.61 4.96
N GLU A 61 -16.97 -19.83 5.94
CA GLU A 61 -17.46 -19.88 7.32
C GLU A 61 -18.96 -19.54 7.41
N LYS A 62 -19.43 -18.57 6.64
CA LYS A 62 -20.88 -18.27 6.51
C LYS A 62 -21.66 -19.45 5.92
N HIS A 63 -21.08 -20.18 4.98
CA HIS A 63 -21.72 -21.35 4.37
C HIS A 63 -21.89 -22.46 5.40
N GLU A 64 -20.81 -22.83 6.11
CA GLU A 64 -20.80 -23.83 7.18
C GLU A 64 -21.82 -23.48 8.29
N ILE A 65 -21.87 -22.22 8.72
CA ILE A 65 -22.85 -21.71 9.69
C ILE A 65 -24.29 -21.93 9.20
N ASN A 66 -24.56 -21.70 7.92
CA ASN A 66 -25.90 -21.89 7.35
C ASN A 66 -26.28 -23.38 7.27
N GLU A 67 -25.32 -24.25 6.96
CA GLU A 67 -25.54 -25.70 6.98
C GLU A 67 -25.86 -26.20 8.39
N LEU A 68 -25.07 -25.81 9.40
CA LEU A 68 -25.32 -26.15 10.80
C LEU A 68 -26.70 -25.67 11.26
N ARG A 69 -27.08 -24.42 10.91
CA ARG A 69 -28.42 -23.88 11.21
C ARG A 69 -29.53 -24.71 10.56
N HIS A 70 -29.32 -25.20 9.33
CA HIS A 70 -30.30 -26.05 8.67
C HIS A 70 -30.41 -27.43 9.34
N GLN A 71 -29.29 -28.04 9.71
CA GLN A 71 -29.25 -29.32 10.41
C GLN A 71 -29.90 -29.23 11.79
N ILE A 72 -29.61 -28.18 12.57
CA ILE A 72 -30.25 -27.93 13.87
C ILE A 72 -31.76 -27.82 13.73
N LYS A 73 -32.26 -27.04 12.75
CA LYS A 73 -33.70 -26.93 12.49
C LYS A 73 -34.34 -28.27 12.16
N LYS A 74 -33.64 -29.13 11.41
CA LYS A 74 -34.12 -30.49 11.10
C LYS A 74 -34.22 -31.34 12.37
N HIS A 75 -33.23 -31.26 13.26
CA HIS A 75 -33.27 -31.99 14.54
C HIS A 75 -34.36 -31.46 15.47
N ASP A 76 -34.54 -30.13 15.55
CA ASP A 76 -35.63 -29.52 16.31
C ASP A 76 -37.00 -29.97 15.80
N HIS A 77 -37.15 -30.20 14.49
CA HIS A 77 -38.38 -30.75 13.95
C HIS A 77 -38.59 -32.21 14.38
N LEU A 78 -37.56 -33.06 14.28
CA LEU A 78 -37.61 -34.46 14.72
C LEU A 78 -37.93 -34.58 16.22
N LEU A 79 -37.33 -33.74 17.06
CA LEU A 79 -37.60 -33.72 18.50
C LEU A 79 -39.05 -33.34 18.84
N ARG A 80 -39.74 -32.61 17.97
CA ARG A 80 -41.18 -32.30 18.14
C ARG A 80 -42.09 -33.46 17.72
N GLU A 81 -41.64 -34.29 16.78
CA GLU A 81 -42.42 -35.42 16.27
C GLU A 81 -42.27 -36.68 17.12
N ILE A 82 -41.10 -36.88 17.73
CA ILE A 82 -40.82 -38.05 18.57
C ILE A 82 -41.42 -37.85 19.96
N ASP A 83 -42.25 -38.80 20.40
CA ASP A 83 -42.71 -38.85 21.79
C ASP A 83 -41.60 -39.45 22.69
N PRO A 84 -41.05 -38.67 23.64
CA PRO A 84 -39.98 -39.13 24.52
C PRO A 84 -40.40 -40.28 25.44
N LYS A 85 -41.70 -40.50 25.67
CA LYS A 85 -42.18 -41.66 26.46
C LYS A 85 -42.13 -42.96 25.67
N THR A 86 -42.35 -42.87 24.36
CA THR A 86 -42.44 -44.02 23.46
C THR A 86 -41.07 -44.41 22.91
N ALA A 87 -40.19 -43.43 22.63
CA ALA A 87 -38.84 -43.67 22.11
C ALA A 87 -37.77 -42.82 22.84
N PRO A 88 -37.54 -43.03 24.15
CA PRO A 88 -36.65 -42.18 24.96
C PRO A 88 -35.20 -42.17 24.49
N ARG A 89 -34.69 -43.32 24.00
CA ARG A 89 -33.30 -43.43 23.54
C ARG A 89 -33.05 -42.67 22.25
N GLU A 90 -34.00 -42.71 21.32
CA GLU A 90 -33.91 -42.00 20.04
C GLU A 90 -34.05 -40.49 20.25
N TYR A 91 -35.02 -40.07 21.08
CA TYR A 91 -35.16 -38.67 21.49
C TYR A 91 -33.86 -38.13 22.10
N GLN A 92 -33.28 -38.86 23.05
CA GLN A 92 -32.04 -38.44 23.73
C GLN A 92 -30.87 -38.31 22.74
N ARG A 93 -30.73 -39.27 21.82
CA ARG A 93 -29.68 -39.23 20.80
C ARG A 93 -29.80 -38.01 19.89
N ILE A 94 -31.01 -37.71 19.39
CA ILE A 94 -31.24 -36.55 18.51
C ILE A 94 -31.01 -35.25 19.27
N LEU A 95 -31.36 -35.20 20.57
CA LEU A 95 -31.11 -34.05 21.42
C LEU A 95 -29.60 -33.81 21.59
N GLU A 96 -28.83 -34.85 21.88
CA GLU A 96 -27.37 -34.79 21.99
C GLU A 96 -26.72 -34.35 20.67
N GLU A 97 -27.11 -34.95 19.54
CA GLU A 97 -26.62 -34.56 18.21
C GLU A 97 -26.94 -33.08 17.91
N ARG A 98 -28.14 -32.60 18.27
CA ARG A 98 -28.53 -31.19 18.11
C ARG A 98 -27.70 -30.26 18.99
N ASP A 99 -27.46 -30.63 20.24
CA ASP A 99 -26.70 -29.82 21.20
C ASP A 99 -25.23 -29.74 20.78
N GLU A 100 -24.64 -30.82 20.29
CA GLU A 100 -23.29 -30.81 19.69
C GLU A 100 -23.21 -29.88 18.48
N MET A 101 -24.22 -29.89 17.61
CA MET A 101 -24.29 -28.95 16.48
C MET A 101 -24.43 -27.50 16.94
N ALA A 102 -25.19 -27.24 18.01
CA ALA A 102 -25.35 -25.92 18.58
C ALA A 102 -24.01 -25.38 19.13
N VAL A 103 -23.24 -26.21 19.84
CA VAL A 103 -21.89 -25.83 20.30
C VAL A 103 -20.97 -25.50 19.12
N LYS A 104 -20.93 -26.35 18.08
CA LYS A 104 -20.15 -26.08 16.86
C LYS A 104 -20.58 -24.78 16.18
N LEU A 105 -21.88 -24.50 16.13
CA LEU A 105 -22.41 -23.26 15.56
C LEU A 105 -21.90 -22.03 16.34
N GLU A 106 -21.87 -22.08 17.67
CA GLU A 106 -21.33 -21.00 18.50
C GLU A 106 -19.84 -20.78 18.26
N GLU A 107 -19.05 -21.84 18.16
CA GLU A 107 -17.62 -21.77 17.84
C GLU A 107 -17.38 -21.11 16.48
N ARG A 108 -18.13 -21.54 15.47
CA ARG A 108 -18.08 -21.01 14.11
C ARG A 108 -18.50 -19.53 14.04
N LEU A 109 -19.52 -19.13 14.80
CA LEU A 109 -19.93 -17.72 14.90
C LEU A 109 -18.80 -16.84 15.49
N ARG A 110 -18.10 -17.32 16.52
CA ARG A 110 -16.96 -16.61 17.10
C ARG A 110 -15.79 -16.51 16.12
N GLU A 111 -15.52 -17.57 15.35
CA GLU A 111 -14.49 -17.51 14.30
C GLU A 111 -14.87 -16.54 13.19
N LEU A 112 -16.13 -16.51 12.76
CA LEU A 112 -16.62 -15.54 11.79
C LEU A 112 -16.46 -14.09 12.27
N GLU A 113 -16.71 -13.82 13.54
CA GLU A 113 -16.49 -12.49 14.15
C GLU A 113 -15.01 -12.11 14.10
N ARG A 114 -14.11 -13.01 14.53
CA ARG A 114 -12.66 -12.78 14.46
C ARG A 114 -12.16 -12.52 13.04
N LEU A 115 -12.65 -13.28 12.05
CA LEU A 115 -12.26 -13.07 10.66
C LEU A 115 -12.73 -11.72 10.13
N ARG A 116 -13.89 -11.22 10.58
CA ARG A 116 -14.38 -9.89 10.22
C ARG A 116 -13.53 -8.79 10.83
N GLU A 117 -13.18 -8.92 12.12
CA GLU A 117 -12.28 -7.96 12.79
C GLU A 117 -10.93 -7.89 12.06
N GLN A 118 -10.33 -9.04 11.72
CA GLN A 118 -9.09 -9.08 10.94
C GLN A 118 -9.23 -8.46 9.55
N TYR A 119 -10.37 -8.66 8.89
CA TYR A 119 -10.64 -8.06 7.58
C TYR A 119 -10.75 -6.53 7.69
N ASP A 120 -11.48 -6.03 8.69
CA ASP A 120 -11.64 -4.60 8.92
C ASP A 120 -10.28 -3.94 9.25
N GLU A 121 -9.43 -4.60 10.05
CA GLU A 121 -8.05 -4.14 10.31
C GLU A 121 -7.20 -4.06 9.04
N LEU A 122 -7.34 -5.00 8.10
CA LEU A 122 -6.62 -4.93 6.82
C LEU A 122 -7.11 -3.77 5.96
N ILE A 123 -8.41 -3.48 5.94
CA ILE A 123 -8.96 -2.34 5.21
C ILE A 123 -8.44 -1.02 5.77
N GLU A 124 -8.39 -0.87 7.09
CA GLU A 124 -7.80 0.32 7.73
C GLU A 124 -6.32 0.48 7.39
N ARG A 125 -5.57 -0.64 7.37
CA ARG A 125 -4.16 -0.64 6.97
C ARG A 125 -3.96 -0.27 5.50
N GLU A 126 -4.79 -0.80 4.60
CA GLU A 126 -4.77 -0.49 3.17
C GLU A 126 -5.02 1.01 2.95
N ASN A 127 -6.03 1.57 3.61
CA ASN A 127 -6.32 3.01 3.54
C ASN A 127 -5.15 3.87 4.04
N ALA A 128 -4.47 3.46 5.10
CA ALA A 128 -3.29 4.16 5.60
C ALA A 128 -2.13 4.13 4.58
N LEU A 129 -1.89 2.97 3.97
CA LEU A 129 -0.85 2.81 2.93
C LEU A 129 -1.17 3.60 1.66
N LEU A 130 -2.43 3.66 1.24
CA LEU A 130 -2.88 4.50 0.12
C LEU A 130 -2.65 5.99 0.43
N GLY A 131 -2.91 6.41 1.66
CA GLY A 131 -2.59 7.76 2.12
C GLY A 131 -1.10 8.07 2.03
N GLU A 132 -0.25 7.16 2.51
CA GLU A 132 1.21 7.27 2.42
C GLU A 132 1.70 7.32 0.98
N GLU A 133 1.18 6.46 0.10
CA GLU A 133 1.53 6.46 -1.33
C GLU A 133 1.24 7.83 -1.97
N VAL A 134 0.05 8.39 -1.73
CA VAL A 134 -0.34 9.71 -2.26
C VAL A 134 0.59 10.82 -1.76
N GLU A 135 0.97 10.81 -0.48
CA GLU A 135 1.90 11.79 0.08
C GLU A 135 3.30 11.68 -0.56
N LEU A 136 3.80 10.45 -0.72
CA LEU A 136 5.10 10.20 -1.36
C LEU A 136 5.11 10.59 -2.84
N GLU A 137 4.02 10.33 -3.59
CA GLU A 137 3.88 10.76 -4.98
C GLU A 137 3.89 12.28 -5.11
N GLN A 138 3.21 12.99 -4.21
CA GLN A 138 3.24 14.45 -4.17
C GLN A 138 4.64 15.00 -3.88
N GLU A 139 5.37 14.40 -2.93
CA GLU A 139 6.76 14.80 -2.63
C GLU A 139 7.68 14.55 -3.85
N TYR A 140 7.51 13.41 -4.51
CA TYR A 140 8.25 13.05 -5.71
C TYR A 140 8.04 14.07 -6.84
N ASP A 141 6.78 14.44 -7.13
CA ASP A 141 6.45 15.43 -8.15
C ASP A 141 7.06 16.81 -7.84
N GLN A 142 7.05 17.22 -6.56
CA GLN A 142 7.68 18.47 -6.13
C GLN A 142 9.19 18.45 -6.34
N LEU A 143 9.86 17.37 -5.97
CA LEU A 143 11.30 17.21 -6.17
C LEU A 143 11.66 17.13 -7.65
N LYS A 144 10.85 16.46 -8.47
CA LYS A 144 11.05 16.38 -9.92
C LYS A 144 10.92 17.76 -10.57
N ALA A 145 9.93 18.56 -10.16
CA ALA A 145 9.81 19.94 -10.62
C ALA A 145 11.03 20.80 -10.21
N ARG A 146 11.58 20.59 -9.01
CA ARG A 146 12.80 21.24 -8.54
C ARG A 146 14.02 20.81 -9.35
N TYR A 147 14.16 19.52 -9.63
CA TYR A 147 15.21 18.95 -10.46
C TYR A 147 15.21 19.59 -11.86
N ASP A 148 14.05 19.63 -12.52
CA ASP A 148 13.89 20.24 -13.84
C ASP A 148 14.27 21.73 -13.85
N LYS A 149 13.95 22.44 -12.76
CA LYS A 149 14.32 23.86 -12.61
C LYS A 149 15.83 24.03 -12.50
N LEU A 150 16.50 23.20 -11.69
CA LEU A 150 17.96 23.21 -11.55
C LEU A 150 18.65 22.87 -12.87
N LEU A 151 18.18 21.83 -13.57
CA LEU A 151 18.69 21.43 -14.87
C LEU A 151 18.58 22.56 -15.92
N LYS A 152 17.44 23.28 -15.93
CA LYS A 152 17.26 24.48 -16.78
C LYS A 152 18.23 25.61 -16.41
N GLN A 153 18.52 25.83 -15.13
CA GLN A 153 19.49 26.83 -14.69
C GLN A 153 20.91 26.47 -15.15
N ILE A 154 21.33 25.22 -14.95
CA ILE A 154 22.63 24.70 -15.40
C ILE A 154 22.75 24.82 -16.93
N SER A 155 21.71 24.43 -17.68
CA SER A 155 21.69 24.53 -19.13
C SER A 155 21.86 25.97 -19.64
N ARG A 156 21.28 26.95 -18.94
CA ARG A 156 21.43 28.38 -19.28
C ARG A 156 22.85 28.87 -19.00
N LEU A 157 23.46 28.45 -17.90
CA LEU A 157 24.85 28.78 -17.58
C LEU A 157 25.81 28.15 -18.60
N ALA A 158 25.60 26.90 -18.99
CA ALA A 158 26.40 26.20 -19.99
C ALA A 158 26.39 26.95 -21.34
N ARG A 159 25.21 27.36 -21.84
CA ARG A 159 25.11 28.16 -23.07
C ARG A 159 25.83 29.51 -22.97
N THR A 160 25.76 30.15 -21.80
CA THR A 160 26.44 31.43 -21.55
C THR A 160 27.96 31.25 -21.59
N LEU A 161 28.46 30.17 -20.98
CA LEU A 161 29.86 29.74 -21.05
C LEU A 161 30.30 29.49 -22.50
N GLU A 162 29.55 28.70 -23.26
CA GLU A 162 29.86 28.38 -24.65
C GLU A 162 29.92 29.63 -25.53
N GLN A 163 28.99 30.57 -25.34
CA GLN A 163 29.00 31.84 -26.07
C GLN A 163 30.25 32.66 -25.73
N ARG A 164 30.60 32.73 -24.44
CA ARG A 164 31.78 33.49 -23.99
C ARG A 164 33.08 32.90 -24.52
N VAL A 165 33.21 31.57 -24.52
CA VAL A 165 34.36 30.87 -25.11
C VAL A 165 34.46 31.14 -26.61
N ARG A 166 33.33 31.15 -27.33
CA ARG A 166 33.28 31.52 -28.76
C ARG A 166 33.73 32.96 -28.99
N ASP A 167 33.19 33.92 -28.22
CA ASP A 167 33.55 35.33 -28.35
C ASP A 167 35.04 35.59 -28.07
N ILE A 168 35.62 34.86 -27.12
CA ILE A 168 37.07 34.92 -26.84
C ILE A 168 37.83 34.37 -28.04
N ARG A 169 37.50 33.16 -28.52
CA ARG A 169 38.17 32.56 -29.69
C ARG A 169 38.13 33.48 -30.91
N ALA A 170 36.99 34.10 -31.20
CA ALA A 170 36.82 35.03 -32.33
C ALA A 170 37.57 36.37 -32.17
N LYS A 171 38.06 36.71 -30.97
CA LYS A 171 38.88 37.91 -30.74
C LYS A 171 40.38 37.64 -30.82
N TYR A 172 40.79 36.37 -30.74
CA TYR A 172 42.19 35.96 -30.72
C TYR A 172 42.60 35.15 -31.98
N TYR A 173 41.68 34.95 -32.91
CA TYR A 173 41.88 34.42 -34.27
C TYR A 173 41.22 35.38 -35.27
#